data_AF-A0A2U9CBE6-F1
#
_entry.id   AF-A0A2U9CBE6-F1
#
_cell.length_a   1.000
_cell.length_b   1.000
_cell.length_c   1.000
_cell.angle_alpha   90.00
_cell.angle_beta   90.00
_cell.angle_gamma   90.00
#
_symmetry.space_group_name_H-M   'P 1'
#
loop_
_entity.id
_entity.type
_entity.pdbx_description
1 polymer ?
#
loop_
_entity_poly.entity_id
_entity_poly.type
_entity_poly.pdbx_seq_one_letter_code
_entity_poly.pdbx_strand_id
1 'polypeptide(L)'
;MRPPTFSCEDIRAALLEHLADVTPSLEYLSLLGNEACPNQLVSLDKDEDDYQRYRYFVLHKLPQLKFLDTRKATNTEVMEAQARGAFMKVVKPKGPTTAAL
;
A
#
# COMPACT_ATOMS: atom_id res chain seq x y z
N MET A 1 -28.73 4.56 5.41
CA MET A 1 -27.51 3.75 5.21
C MET A 1 -26.38 4.70 4.85
N ARG A 2 -25.34 4.83 5.69
CA ARG A 2 -24.16 5.62 5.32
C ARG A 2 -23.34 4.73 4.38
N PRO A 3 -22.96 5.17 3.16
CA PRO A 3 -22.15 4.34 2.27
C PRO A 3 -20.86 3.93 2.98
N PRO A 4 -20.32 2.73 2.73
CA PRO A 4 -19.03 2.35 3.29
C PRO A 4 -18.01 3.40 2.84
N THR A 5 -17.48 4.15 3.81
CA THR A 5 -16.35 5.05 3.55
C THR A 5 -15.12 4.16 3.38
N PHE A 6 -14.80 3.80 2.14
CA PHE A 6 -13.54 3.13 1.85
C PHE A 6 -12.40 4.09 2.12
N SER A 7 -11.43 3.68 2.93
CA SER A 7 -10.23 4.48 3.12
C SER A 7 -9.33 4.35 1.89
N CYS A 8 -8.46 5.34 1.66
CA CYS A 8 -7.43 5.29 0.62
C CYS A 8 -6.58 3.99 0.67
N GLU A 9 -6.36 3.46 1.88
CA GLU A 9 -5.65 2.19 2.11
C GLU A 9 -6.45 0.97 1.59
N ASP A 10 -7.77 1.00 1.71
CA ASP A 10 -8.64 -0.09 1.24
C ASP A 10 -8.74 -0.11 -0.28
N ILE A 11 -8.81 1.07 -0.91
CA ILE A 11 -8.79 1.21 -2.37
C ILE A 11 -7.47 0.64 -2.92
N ARG A 12 -6.34 0.98 -2.30
CA ARG A 12 -5.03 0.45 -2.71
C ARG A 12 -4.97 -1.07 -2.58
N ALA A 13 -5.40 -1.62 -1.45
CA ALA A 13 -5.36 -3.06 -1.24
C ALA A 13 -6.17 -3.80 -2.31
N ALA A 14 -7.39 -3.33 -2.61
CA ALA A 14 -8.25 -3.90 -3.64
C ALA A 14 -7.62 -3.80 -5.05
N LEU A 15 -7.00 -2.66 -5.37
CA LEU A 15 -6.29 -2.48 -6.65
C LEU A 15 -5.15 -3.48 -6.79
N LEU A 16 -4.29 -3.62 -5.77
CA LEU A 16 -3.15 -4.53 -5.82
C LEU A 16 -3.58 -6.00 -5.93
N GLU A 17 -4.64 -6.38 -5.22
CA GLU A 17 -5.20 -7.74 -5.32
C GLU A 17 -5.73 -8.03 -6.72
N HIS A 18 -6.42 -7.06 -7.34
CA HIS A 18 -6.89 -7.21 -8.71
C HIS A 18 -5.74 -7.29 -9.72
N LEU A 19 -4.72 -6.43 -9.58
CA LEU A 19 -3.53 -6.45 -10.45
C LEU A 19 -2.77 -7.77 -10.36
N ALA A 20 -2.64 -8.34 -9.16
CA ALA A 20 -1.98 -9.63 -8.98
C ALA A 20 -2.67 -10.75 -9.78
N ASP A 21 -4.00 -10.71 -9.86
CA ASP A 21 -4.81 -11.70 -10.55
C ASP A 21 -4.80 -11.51 -12.07
N VAL A 22 -4.98 -10.27 -12.55
CA VAL A 22 -5.16 -9.99 -13.98
C VAL A 22 -3.87 -9.65 -14.73
N THR A 23 -2.77 -9.36 -14.02
CA THR A 23 -1.48 -8.97 -14.62
C THR A 23 -0.29 -9.75 -14.06
N PRO A 24 -0.23 -11.09 -14.25
CA PRO A 24 0.84 -11.91 -13.67
C PRO A 24 2.25 -11.56 -14.20
N SER A 25 2.36 -10.96 -15.37
CA SER A 25 3.63 -10.52 -15.98
C SER A 25 3.99 -9.05 -15.70
N LEU A 26 3.31 -8.40 -14.74
CA LEU A 26 3.58 -6.99 -14.41
C LEU A 26 4.93 -6.85 -13.72
N GLU A 27 5.88 -6.21 -14.40
CA GLU A 27 7.24 -5.99 -13.87
C GLU A 27 7.48 -4.55 -13.39
N TYR A 28 6.69 -3.60 -13.88
CA TYR A 28 6.85 -2.16 -13.62
C TYR A 28 5.50 -1.57 -13.23
N LEU A 29 5.45 -0.89 -12.09
CA LEU A 29 4.26 -0.21 -11.60
C LEU A 29 4.68 1.12 -10.97
N SER A 30 3.97 2.20 -11.28
CA SER A 30 4.11 3.49 -10.60
C SER A 30 2.73 3.94 -10.13
N LEU A 31 2.62 4.21 -8.83
CA LEU A 31 1.39 4.72 -8.22
C LEU A 31 1.54 6.14 -7.71
N LEU A 32 2.65 6.82 -8.03
CA LEU A 32 2.87 8.22 -7.71
C LEU A 32 1.74 9.12 -8.21
N GLY A 33 1.38 10.14 -7.43
CA GLY A 33 0.32 11.09 -7.78
C GLY A 33 -1.10 10.62 -7.48
N ASN A 34 -1.29 9.39 -6.98
CA ASN A 34 -2.60 8.89 -6.56
C ASN A 34 -2.82 9.14 -5.05
N GLU A 35 -3.98 9.68 -4.67
CA GLU A 35 -4.38 9.89 -3.27
C GLU A 35 -4.38 8.59 -2.46
N ALA A 36 -4.71 7.49 -3.12
CA ALA A 36 -4.67 6.15 -2.57
C ALA A 36 -3.24 5.64 -2.31
N CYS A 37 -2.15 6.34 -2.64
CA CYS A 37 -0.77 5.87 -2.42
C CYS A 37 0.09 6.95 -1.74
N PRO A 38 0.74 6.63 -0.61
CA PRO A 38 1.53 7.58 0.14
C PRO A 38 2.79 7.94 -0.65
N ASN A 39 2.92 9.21 -1.00
CA ASN A 39 4.21 9.83 -1.26
C ASN A 39 4.15 11.30 -0.81
N GLN A 40 5.31 11.91 -0.58
CA GLN A 40 5.49 13.33 -0.27
C GLN A 40 4.83 14.26 -1.31
N LEU A 41 4.61 13.78 -2.54
CA LEU A 41 3.90 14.52 -3.61
C LEU A 41 2.40 14.70 -3.35
N VAL A 42 1.80 13.86 -2.50
CA VAL A 42 0.33 13.80 -2.29
C VAL A 42 -0.04 14.07 -0.82
N SER A 43 0.91 13.91 0.10
CA SER A 43 0.71 14.23 1.52
C SER A 43 2.03 14.71 2.11
N LEU A 44 2.12 16.00 2.44
CA LEU A 44 3.31 16.62 3.05
C LEU A 44 3.60 16.07 4.46
N ASP A 45 2.60 15.45 5.09
CA ASP A 45 2.72 14.85 6.43
C ASP A 45 3.35 13.46 6.43
N LYS A 46 3.65 12.87 5.26
CA LYS A 46 4.21 11.52 5.16
C LYS A 46 5.72 11.57 4.97
N ASP A 47 6.43 10.84 5.82
CA ASP A 47 7.89 10.77 5.82
C ASP A 47 8.43 9.57 5.00
N GLU A 48 9.75 9.39 5.02
CA GLU A 48 10.41 8.26 4.32
C GLU A 48 10.01 6.90 4.92
N ASP A 49 9.71 6.82 6.22
CA ASP A 49 9.28 5.58 6.88
C ASP A 49 7.89 5.14 6.38
N ASP A 50 6.96 6.08 6.20
CA ASP A 50 5.66 5.80 5.60
C ASP A 50 5.78 5.30 4.16
N TYR A 51 6.68 5.91 3.37
CA TYR A 51 6.96 5.45 2.02
C TYR A 51 7.54 4.02 2.03
N GLN A 52 8.45 3.74 2.96
CA GLN A 52 9.07 2.43 3.07
C GLN A 52 8.06 1.33 3.44
N ARG A 53 7.13 1.59 4.38
CA ARG A 53 6.05 0.66 4.73
C ARG A 53 5.14 0.37 3.53
N TYR A 54 4.75 1.41 2.80
CA TYR A 54 3.97 1.26 1.58
C TYR A 54 4.71 0.43 0.53
N ARG A 55 5.98 0.71 0.32
CA ARG A 55 6.82 0.02 -0.65
C ARG A 55 6.89 -1.48 -0.36
N TYR A 56 7.12 -1.85 0.90
CA TYR A 56 7.09 -3.25 1.32
C TYR A 56 5.70 -3.89 1.20
N PHE A 57 4.63 -3.17 1.51
CA PHE A 57 3.26 -3.67 1.33
C PHE A 57 2.94 -3.98 -0.14
N VAL A 58 3.31 -3.10 -1.08
CA VAL A 58 3.11 -3.33 -2.51
C VAL A 58 3.93 -4.52 -3.00
N LEU A 59 5.23 -4.59 -2.63
CA LEU A 59 6.10 -5.71 -3.03
C LEU A 59 5.65 -7.05 -2.43
N HIS A 60 5.00 -7.03 -1.26
CA HIS A 60 4.40 -8.23 -0.68
C HIS A 60 3.20 -8.71 -1.50
N LYS A 61 2.37 -7.78 -1.99
CA LYS A 61 1.19 -8.09 -2.80
C LYS A 61 1.55 -8.45 -4.25
N LEU A 62 2.63 -7.90 -4.78
CA LEU A 62 3.12 -8.12 -6.16
C LEU A 62 4.59 -8.58 -6.13
N PRO A 63 4.88 -9.82 -5.74
CA PRO A 63 6.26 -10.30 -5.52
C PRO A 63 7.10 -10.37 -6.80
N GLN A 64 6.49 -10.42 -7.99
CA GLN A 64 7.19 -10.42 -9.28
C GLN A 64 7.65 -9.02 -9.76
N LEU A 65 7.22 -7.96 -9.06
CA LEU A 65 7.47 -6.60 -9.48
C LEU A 65 8.97 -6.25 -9.37
N LYS A 66 9.56 -5.80 -10.48
CA LYS A 66 10.99 -5.43 -10.56
C LYS A 66 11.22 -3.96 -10.25
N PHE A 67 10.25 -3.10 -10.56
CA PHE A 67 10.33 -1.66 -10.33
C PHE A 67 9.01 -1.14 -9.78
N LEU A 68 9.12 -0.38 -8.70
CA LEU A 68 8.00 0.33 -8.09
C LEU A 68 8.33 1.82 -8.04
N ASP A 69 7.42 2.61 -8.61
CA ASP A 69 7.55 4.05 -8.83
C ASP A 69 8.83 4.37 -9.63
N THR A 70 9.74 5.16 -9.08
CA THR A 70 11.00 5.56 -9.71
C THR A 70 12.17 4.65 -9.37
N ARG A 71 12.00 3.67 -8.47
CA ARG A 71 13.10 2.88 -7.90
C ARG A 71 12.94 1.38 -8.16
N LYS A 72 14.04 0.75 -8.57
CA LYS A 72 14.14 -0.72 -8.69
C LYS A 72 13.94 -1.39 -7.33
N ALA A 73 13.17 -2.47 -7.28
CA ALA A 73 13.05 -3.32 -6.09
C ALA A 73 14.35 -4.09 -5.88
N THR A 74 14.89 -4.00 -4.68
CA THR A 74 16.10 -4.73 -4.27
C THR A 74 15.73 -6.05 -3.61
N ASN A 75 16.63 -7.04 -3.65
CA ASN A 75 16.38 -8.32 -3.00
C ASN A 75 16.12 -8.17 -1.49
N THR A 76 16.82 -7.25 -0.82
CA THR A 76 16.59 -6.95 0.59
C THR A 76 15.16 -6.51 0.83
N GLU A 77 14.62 -5.64 -0.03
CA GLU A 77 13.25 -5.17 0.10
C GLU A 77 12.22 -6.27 -0.16
N VAL A 78 12.47 -7.14 -1.15
CA VAL A 78 11.59 -8.29 -1.43
C VAL A 78 11.60 -9.25 -0.23
N MET A 79 12.75 -9.52 0.37
CA MET A 79 12.85 -10.37 1.57
C MET A 79 12.11 -9.78 2.76
N GLU A 80 12.29 -8.48 3.04
CA GLU A 80 11.56 -7.80 4.12
C GLU A 80 10.05 -7.75 3.85
N ALA A 81 9.64 -7.49 2.61
CA ALA A 81 8.24 -7.52 2.19
C ALA A 81 7.61 -8.90 2.38
N GLN A 82 8.34 -9.97 2.05
CA GLN A 82 7.88 -11.34 2.31
C GLN A 82 7.74 -11.63 3.81
N ALA A 83 8.70 -11.18 4.62
CA ALA A 83 8.70 -11.44 6.06
C ALA A 83 7.66 -10.63 6.84
N ARG A 84 7.44 -9.36 6.47
CA ARG A 84 6.70 -8.39 7.29
C ARG A 84 5.60 -7.65 6.54
N GLY A 85 5.58 -7.69 5.21
CA GLY A 85 4.71 -6.86 4.38
C GLY A 85 3.21 -7.08 4.60
N ALA A 86 2.79 -8.27 5.03
CA ALA A 86 1.40 -8.56 5.41
C ALA A 86 0.87 -7.64 6.52
N PHE A 87 1.75 -7.14 7.40
CA PHE A 87 1.39 -6.29 8.55
C PHE A 87 1.62 -4.80 8.29
N MET A 88 2.08 -4.43 7.08
CA MET A 88 2.42 -3.05 6.73
C MET A 88 1.23 -2.27 6.16
N LYS A 89 0.04 -2.89 6.10
CA LYS A 89 -1.22 -2.16 5.87
C LYS A 89 -1.54 -1.32 7.10
N VAL A 90 -1.65 0.00 6.92
CA VAL A 90 -2.08 0.89 8.00
C VAL A 90 -3.59 0.69 8.23
N VAL A 91 -3.95 0.17 9.40
CA VAL A 91 -5.33 0.07 9.86
C VAL A 91 -5.60 1.20 10.85
N LYS A 92 -6.54 2.08 10.52
CA LYS A 92 -7.03 3.07 11.48
C LYS A 92 -7.91 2.34 12.51
N PRO A 93 -7.63 2.47 13.82
CA PRO A 93 -8.54 1.94 14.83
C PRO A 93 -9.91 2.58 14.65
N LYS A 94 -10.98 1.77 14.74
CA LYS A 94 -12.33 2.31 14.82
C LYS A 94 -12.37 3.20 16.06
N GLY A 95 -12.74 4.46 15.90
CA GLY A 95 -12.82 5.43 16.99
C GLY A 95 -13.67 4.88 18.15
N PRO A 96 -13.51 5.42 19.38
CA PRO A 96 -14.22 4.91 20.53
C PRO A 96 -15.70 4.82 20.20
N THR A 97 -16.26 3.60 20.28
CA THR A 97 -17.70 3.44 20.32
C THR A 97 -18.15 4.19 21.56
N THR A 98 -18.66 5.40 21.39
CA THR A 98 -19.38 6.09 22.45
C THR A 98 -20.56 5.18 22.76
N ALA A 99 -20.40 4.34 23.78
CA ALA A 99 -21.52 3.68 24.42
C ALA A 99 -22.34 4.85 24.97
N ALA A 100 -23.46 5.13 24.30
CA ALA A 100 -24.44 6.05 24.82
C ALA A 100 -24.86 5.52 26.19
N LEU A 101 -24.45 6.25 27.24
CA LEU A 101 -25.05 6.20 28.56
C LEU A 101 -26.30 7.09 28.55
#